data_AF-A0A535FAG7-F1
#
_entry.id   AF-A0A535FAG7-F1
#
_cell.length_a   1.000
_cell.length_b   1.000
_cell.length_c   1.000
_cell.angle_alpha   90.00
_cell.angle_beta   90.00
_cell.angle_gamma   90.00
#
_symmetry.space_group_name_H-M   'P 1'
#
loop_
_entity.id
_entity.type
_entity.pdbx_description
1 polymer ?
#
loop_
_entity_poly.entity_id
_entity_poly.type
_entity_poly.pdbx_seq_one_letter_code
_entity_poly.pdbx_strand_id
1 'polypeptide(L)'
;MEKWLQAHPGVEIINRDRAGAYAKGARKGAPKAQQVADRWHLLENLTDAMQGFFRTFQPLLKSLKSSSEAGAPASSSQPESPPWHTGMTKRSEEKSLALHQERVERYHQIHDLAAKKVDVANIARQVGVSRQTVYDNRKLKQPPERTRIHRGGKKVIDADIRLPRAPVE
;
A
#
# COMPACT_ATOMS: atom_id res chain seq x y z
N MET A 1 6.01 24.38 8.75
CA MET A 1 7.22 23.55 8.83
C MET A 1 8.41 24.32 9.39
N GLU A 2 8.85 25.44 8.80
CA GLU A 2 10.04 26.20 9.27
C GLU A 2 10.01 26.52 10.77
N LYS A 3 8.98 27.23 11.26
CA LYS A 3 8.82 27.57 12.69
C LYS A 3 8.82 26.34 13.61
N TRP A 4 8.23 25.24 13.14
CA TRP A 4 8.19 24.00 13.91
C TRP A 4 9.58 23.37 14.01
N LEU A 5 10.31 23.27 12.90
CA LEU A 5 11.68 22.74 12.89
C LEU A 5 12.64 23.59 13.73
N GLN A 6 12.49 24.91 13.74
CA GLN A 6 13.27 25.81 14.61
C GLN A 6 13.03 25.53 16.10
N ALA A 7 11.80 25.19 16.48
CA ALA A 7 11.45 24.79 17.84
C ALA A 7 11.89 23.35 18.18
N HIS A 8 12.36 22.56 17.19
CA HIS A 8 12.76 21.16 17.36
C HIS A 8 14.18 20.92 16.78
N PRO A 9 15.22 21.43 17.44
CA PRO A 9 16.60 21.40 16.92
C PRO A 9 17.22 19.99 16.84
N GLY A 10 16.61 18.98 17.47
CA GLY A 10 17.07 17.59 17.44
C GLY A 10 16.69 16.81 16.18
N VAL A 11 16.06 17.44 15.19
CA VAL A 11 15.70 16.76 13.94
C VAL A 11 16.95 16.58 13.08
N GLU A 12 17.36 15.33 12.91
CA GLU A 12 18.52 14.96 12.09
C GLU A 12 18.14 14.56 10.66
N ILE A 13 16.95 13.99 10.45
CA ILE A 13 16.49 13.50 9.15
C ILE A 13 15.10 14.04 8.85
N ILE A 14 14.93 14.60 7.66
CA ILE A 14 13.64 15.07 7.14
C ILE A 14 13.30 14.24 5.92
N ASN A 15 12.33 13.34 6.08
CA ASN A 15 11.68 12.67 4.96
C ASN A 15 10.61 13.60 4.36
N ARG A 16 10.73 13.98 3.08
CA ARG A 16 9.81 14.91 2.43
C ARG A 16 9.53 14.62 0.97
N ASP A 17 8.42 15.16 0.49
CA ASP A 17 8.14 15.32 -0.94
C ASP A 17 9.15 16.28 -1.61
N ARG A 18 9.31 16.15 -2.92
CA ARG A 18 10.22 16.93 -3.78
C ARG A 18 9.73 18.35 -4.05
N ALA A 19 8.53 18.75 -3.62
CA ALA A 19 8.05 20.12 -3.81
C ALA A 19 8.97 21.18 -3.18
N GLY A 20 9.21 22.26 -3.93
CA GLY A 20 10.17 23.32 -3.57
C GLY A 20 9.84 24.02 -2.24
N ALA A 21 8.55 24.14 -1.90
CA ALA A 21 8.11 24.73 -0.65
C ALA A 21 8.63 23.95 0.58
N TYR A 22 8.56 22.62 0.57
CA TYR A 22 9.08 21.78 1.65
C TYR A 22 10.60 21.83 1.72
N ALA A 23 11.28 21.82 0.56
CA ALA A 23 12.73 21.98 0.51
C ALA A 23 13.20 23.32 1.09
N LYS A 24 12.47 24.41 0.86
CA LYS A 24 12.77 25.74 1.40
C LYS A 24 12.51 25.81 2.89
N GLY A 25 11.38 25.27 3.35
CA GLY A 25 11.04 25.20 4.77
C GLY A 25 12.00 24.34 5.58
N ALA A 26 12.46 23.21 5.04
CA ALA A 26 13.46 22.34 5.67
C ALA A 26 14.82 23.04 5.79
N ARG A 27 15.30 23.66 4.70
CA ARG A 27 16.58 24.41 4.70
C ARG A 27 16.62 25.54 5.72
N LYS A 28 15.52 26.28 5.87
CA LYS A 28 15.42 27.38 6.85
C LYS A 28 15.18 26.89 8.28
N GLY A 29 14.39 25.83 8.42
CA GLY A 29 13.93 25.34 9.70
C GLY A 29 14.93 24.44 10.43
N ALA A 30 15.64 23.60 9.69
CA ALA A 30 16.65 22.67 10.20
C ALA A 30 17.76 22.47 9.15
N PRO A 31 18.67 23.44 8.99
CA PRO A 31 19.71 23.40 7.94
C PRO A 31 20.67 22.22 8.08
N LYS A 32 20.84 21.69 9.30
CA LYS A 32 21.70 20.54 9.58
C LYS A 32 21.02 19.19 9.33
N ALA A 33 19.70 19.18 9.15
CA ALA A 33 18.96 17.95 8.94
C ALA A 33 19.16 17.42 7.51
N GLN A 34 19.47 16.14 7.38
CA GLN A 34 19.55 15.45 6.10
C GLN A 34 18.15 15.35 5.49
N GLN A 35 18.00 15.89 4.28
CA GLN A 35 16.74 15.79 3.55
C GLN A 35 16.76 14.54 2.66
N VAL A 36 15.79 13.66 2.89
CA VAL A 36 15.60 12.41 2.14
C VAL A 36 14.29 12.50 1.37
N ALA A 37 14.31 12.02 0.12
CA ALA A 37 13.12 11.93 -0.69
C ALA A 37 12.21 10.81 -0.18
N ASP A 38 10.93 11.13 -0.02
CA ASP A 38 9.95 10.17 0.44
C ASP A 38 9.69 9.06 -0.57
N ARG A 39 9.75 7.81 -0.09
CA ARG A 39 9.62 6.61 -0.92
C ARG A 39 8.23 6.49 -1.54
N TRP A 40 7.19 6.89 -0.82
CA TRP A 40 5.83 6.87 -1.36
C TRP A 40 5.72 7.84 -2.53
N HIS A 41 6.19 9.08 -2.36
CA HIS A 41 6.18 10.07 -3.44
C HIS A 41 7.04 9.65 -4.65
N LEU A 42 8.17 8.97 -4.43
CA LEU A 42 8.97 8.43 -5.54
C LEU A 42 8.22 7.35 -6.34
N LEU A 43 7.53 6.44 -5.66
CA LEU A 43 6.78 5.37 -6.30
C LEU A 43 5.52 5.89 -7.01
N GLU A 44 4.81 6.82 -6.40
CA GLU A 44 3.61 7.43 -6.99
C GLU A 44 3.97 8.20 -8.27
N ASN A 45 4.96 9.10 -8.19
CA ASN A 45 5.41 9.87 -9.35
C ASN A 45 5.93 8.98 -10.49
N LEU A 46 6.64 7.89 -10.16
CA LEU A 46 7.08 6.92 -11.16
C LEU A 46 5.89 6.22 -11.82
N THR A 47 4.91 5.80 -11.01
CA THR A 47 3.71 5.11 -11.49
C THR A 47 2.91 6.02 -12.42
N ASP A 48 2.72 7.29 -12.06
CA ASP A 48 2.04 8.27 -12.91
C ASP A 48 2.78 8.53 -14.22
N ALA A 49 4.11 8.69 -14.16
CA ALA A 49 4.93 8.88 -15.35
C ALA A 49 4.85 7.66 -16.28
N MET A 50 4.93 6.44 -15.74
CA MET A 50 4.79 5.21 -16.51
C MET A 50 3.39 5.05 -17.09
N GLN A 51 2.34 5.39 -16.34
CA GLN A 51 0.96 5.37 -16.86
C GLN A 51 0.79 6.35 -18.02
N GLY A 52 1.32 7.57 -17.88
CA GLY A 52 1.32 8.56 -18.95
C GLY A 52 2.04 8.04 -20.19
N PHE A 53 3.23 7.47 -20.02
CA PHE A 53 4.00 6.84 -21.09
C PHE A 53 3.22 5.71 -21.76
N PHE A 54 2.69 4.73 -21.02
CA PHE A 54 1.95 3.63 -21.66
C PHE A 54 0.64 4.06 -22.32
N ARG A 55 0.01 5.15 -21.84
CA ARG A 55 -1.15 5.75 -22.51
C ARG A 55 -0.81 6.27 -23.90
N THR A 56 0.39 6.79 -24.14
CA THR A 56 0.78 7.26 -25.48
C THR A 56 0.96 6.10 -26.46
N PHE A 57 1.46 4.95 -26.00
CA PHE A 57 1.64 3.74 -26.81
C PHE A 57 0.39 2.85 -26.89
N GLN A 58 -0.66 3.18 -26.14
CA GLN A 58 -1.90 2.41 -26.06
C GLN A 58 -2.53 2.08 -27.43
N PRO A 59 -2.59 3.02 -28.41
CA PRO A 59 -3.14 2.72 -29.74
C PRO A 59 -2.27 1.74 -30.53
N LEU A 60 -0.94 1.90 -30.46
CA LEU A 60 0.03 1.03 -31.12
C LEU A 60 -0.04 -0.40 -30.54
N LEU A 61 -0.08 -0.52 -29.22
CA LEU A 61 -0.21 -1.81 -28.53
C LEU A 61 -1.53 -2.52 -28.85
N LYS A 62 -2.64 -1.77 -29.02
CA LYS A 62 -3.92 -2.32 -29.50
C LYS A 62 -3.82 -2.84 -30.93
N SER A 63 -3.21 -2.06 -31.83
CA SER A 63 -3.03 -2.43 -33.24
C SER A 63 -2.22 -3.73 -33.39
N LEU A 64 -1.10 -3.84 -32.67
CA LEU A 64 -0.26 -5.05 -32.69
C LEU A 64 -1.01 -6.29 -32.17
N LYS A 65 -1.84 -6.15 -31.14
CA LYS A 65 -2.65 -7.25 -30.61
C LYS A 65 -3.66 -7.73 -31.66
N SER A 66 -4.39 -6.81 -32.30
CA SER A 66 -5.35 -7.15 -33.35
C SER A 66 -4.70 -7.77 -34.58
N SER A 67 -3.50 -7.35 -34.97
CA SER A 67 -2.77 -7.95 -36.09
C SER A 67 -2.22 -9.36 -35.75
N SER A 68 -1.90 -9.64 -34.48
CA SER A 68 -1.44 -10.98 -34.07
C SER A 68 -2.57 -12.02 -33.99
N GLU A 69 -3.81 -11.57 -33.76
CA GLU A 69 -5.00 -12.44 -33.67
C GLU A 69 -5.53 -12.87 -35.06
N ALA A 70 -5.13 -12.20 -36.15
CA ALA A 70 -5.61 -12.47 -37.50
C ALA A 70 -4.83 -13.57 -38.26
N GLY A 71 -3.78 -14.16 -37.67
CA GLY A 71 -2.86 -15.05 -38.41
C GLY A 71 -2.29 -16.26 -37.65
N ALA A 72 -2.74 -16.57 -36.43
CA ALA A 72 -2.22 -17.71 -35.67
C ALA A 72 -3.29 -18.81 -35.52
N PRO A 73 -3.00 -20.09 -35.83
CA PRO A 73 -3.87 -21.18 -35.39
C PRO A 73 -3.87 -21.18 -33.85
N ALA A 74 -5.01 -21.49 -33.26
CA ALA A 74 -5.19 -21.60 -31.81
C ALA A 74 -4.28 -22.70 -31.22
N SER A 75 -3.02 -22.36 -30.97
CA SER A 75 -2.11 -23.15 -30.15
C SER A 75 -1.89 -22.41 -28.85
N SER A 76 -2.46 -22.98 -27.81
CA SER A 76 -2.40 -22.56 -26.43
C SER A 76 -0.97 -22.60 -25.90
N SER A 77 -0.31 -21.46 -25.86
CA SER A 77 0.76 -21.18 -24.91
C SER A 77 1.08 -19.70 -24.96
N GLN A 78 0.24 -18.89 -24.29
CA GLN A 78 0.69 -17.59 -23.79
C GLN A 78 1.97 -17.87 -22.98
N PRO A 79 3.11 -17.22 -23.26
CA PRO A 79 4.26 -17.34 -22.39
C PRO A 79 3.83 -16.85 -21.00
N GLU A 80 3.93 -17.72 -19.99
CA GLU A 80 3.74 -17.32 -18.60
C GLU A 80 4.60 -16.09 -18.34
N SER A 81 3.94 -14.95 -18.13
CA SER A 81 4.63 -13.72 -17.81
C SER A 81 5.39 -13.94 -16.50
N PRO A 82 6.69 -13.61 -16.43
CA PRO A 82 7.47 -13.86 -15.23
C PRO A 82 6.84 -13.17 -14.00
N PRO A 83 6.99 -13.72 -12.79
CA PRO A 83 6.08 -13.47 -11.65
C PRO A 83 6.14 -12.06 -11.05
N TRP A 84 6.91 -11.14 -11.62
CA TRP A 84 7.16 -9.82 -11.04
C TRP A 84 6.13 -8.76 -11.43
N HIS A 85 5.14 -9.08 -12.27
CA HIS A 85 3.99 -8.21 -12.57
C HIS A 85 2.74 -8.49 -11.70
N THR A 86 2.69 -9.61 -10.98
CA THR A 86 1.66 -9.94 -10.00
C THR A 86 2.25 -9.83 -8.59
N GLY A 87 1.93 -8.75 -7.89
CA GLY A 87 2.51 -8.44 -6.58
C GLY A 87 2.32 -9.54 -5.52
N MET A 88 3.38 -10.30 -5.27
CA MET A 88 3.93 -10.73 -3.97
C MET A 88 5.00 -11.79 -4.27
N THR A 89 6.25 -11.57 -3.85
CA THR A 89 7.28 -12.63 -3.96
C THR A 89 6.89 -13.83 -3.09
N LYS A 90 7.30 -15.06 -3.46
CA LYS A 90 7.11 -16.27 -2.62
C LYS A 90 7.48 -16.03 -1.15
N ARG A 91 8.60 -15.33 -0.92
CA ARG A 91 9.07 -14.88 0.40
C ARG A 91 8.10 -13.92 1.11
N SER A 92 7.45 -13.02 0.37
CA SER A 92 6.41 -12.15 0.92
C SER A 92 5.14 -12.93 1.28
N GLU A 93 4.77 -13.94 0.49
CA GLU A 93 3.62 -14.80 0.80
C GLU A 93 3.87 -15.66 2.04
N GLU A 94 5.06 -16.26 2.14
CA GLU A 94 5.51 -17.02 3.33
C GLU A 94 5.49 -16.14 4.57
N LYS A 95 6.04 -14.91 4.49
CA LYS A 95 6.01 -13.95 5.59
C LYS A 95 4.58 -13.56 5.97
N SER A 96 3.70 -13.35 4.98
CA SER A 96 2.27 -13.05 5.22
C SER A 96 1.56 -14.20 5.92
N LEU A 97 1.89 -15.45 5.55
CA LEU A 97 1.33 -16.65 6.17
C LEU A 97 1.75 -16.77 7.62
N ALA A 98 3.05 -16.61 7.91
CA ALA A 98 3.58 -16.65 9.27
C ALA A 98 2.91 -15.60 10.18
N LEU A 99 2.82 -14.34 9.71
CA LEU A 99 2.15 -13.27 10.48
C LEU A 99 0.64 -13.48 10.65
N HIS A 100 -0.01 -14.24 9.77
CA HIS A 100 -1.41 -14.62 9.93
C HIS A 100 -1.55 -15.74 10.96
N GLN A 101 -0.69 -16.75 10.91
CA GLN A 101 -0.63 -17.83 11.92
C GLN A 101 -0.44 -17.26 13.32
N GLU A 102 0.54 -16.36 13.52
CA GLU A 102 0.75 -15.68 14.80
C GLU A 102 -0.49 -14.90 15.28
N ARG A 103 -1.28 -14.34 14.36
CA ARG A 103 -2.53 -13.65 14.70
C ARG A 103 -3.63 -14.61 15.14
N VAL A 104 -3.75 -15.75 14.49
CA VAL A 104 -4.71 -16.80 14.84
C VAL A 104 -4.34 -17.41 16.21
N GLU A 105 -3.07 -17.72 16.44
CA GLU A 105 -2.59 -18.23 17.73
C GLU A 105 -2.88 -17.25 18.87
N ARG A 106 -2.59 -15.97 18.66
CA ARG A 106 -2.89 -14.91 19.63
C ARG A 106 -4.39 -14.81 19.93
N TYR A 107 -5.23 -14.93 18.90
CA TYR A 107 -6.69 -14.95 19.07
C TYR A 107 -7.10 -16.08 20.01
N HIS A 108 -6.61 -17.30 19.78
CA HIS A 108 -6.92 -18.45 20.65
C HIS A 108 -6.44 -18.22 22.08
N GLN A 109 -5.21 -17.76 22.29
CA GLN A 109 -4.68 -17.47 23.63
C GLN A 109 -5.54 -16.45 24.39
N ILE A 110 -6.00 -15.39 23.72
CA ILE A 110 -6.88 -14.38 24.33
C ILE A 110 -8.22 -15.00 24.72
N HIS A 111 -8.84 -15.80 23.83
CA HIS A 111 -10.13 -16.44 24.09
C HIS A 111 -10.05 -17.49 25.20
N ASP A 112 -8.97 -18.28 25.27
CA ASP A 112 -8.75 -19.28 26.33
C ASP A 112 -8.59 -18.61 27.70
N LEU A 113 -7.83 -17.52 27.78
CA LEU A 113 -7.67 -16.77 29.04
C LEU A 113 -8.96 -16.04 29.43
N ALA A 114 -9.71 -15.54 28.45
CA ALA A 114 -11.02 -14.93 28.70
C ALA A 114 -12.05 -15.95 29.20
N ALA A 115 -12.04 -17.18 28.67
CA ALA A 115 -12.89 -18.29 29.14
C ALA A 115 -12.60 -18.67 30.60
N LYS A 116 -11.32 -18.56 31.02
CA LYS A 116 -10.87 -18.71 32.41
C LYS A 116 -11.20 -17.51 33.30
N LYS A 117 -11.95 -16.52 32.81
CA LYS A 117 -12.36 -15.28 33.52
C LYS A 117 -11.18 -14.46 34.05
N VAL A 118 -10.02 -14.53 33.39
CA VAL A 118 -8.87 -13.67 33.71
C VAL A 118 -9.20 -12.21 33.34
N ASP A 119 -8.79 -11.27 34.18
CA ASP A 119 -8.98 -9.83 33.90
C ASP A 119 -8.23 -9.38 32.63
N VAL A 120 -8.82 -8.43 31.90
CA VAL A 120 -8.29 -7.91 30.63
C VAL A 120 -6.87 -7.35 30.77
N ALA A 121 -6.53 -6.70 31.89
CA ALA A 121 -5.19 -6.18 32.09
C ALA A 121 -4.16 -7.30 32.26
N ASN A 122 -4.53 -8.41 32.90
CA ASN A 122 -3.65 -9.57 33.04
C ASN A 122 -3.52 -10.35 31.73
N ILE A 123 -4.61 -10.50 30.97
CA ILE A 123 -4.55 -11.09 29.61
C ILE A 123 -3.59 -10.28 28.73
N ALA A 124 -3.71 -8.96 28.72
CA ALA A 124 -2.85 -8.07 27.95
C ALA A 124 -1.37 -8.25 28.31
N ARG A 125 -1.04 -8.34 29.60
CA ARG A 125 0.34 -8.57 30.08
C ARG A 125 0.87 -9.96 29.70
N GLN A 126 0.05 -11.00 29.88
CA GLN A 126 0.46 -12.38 29.62
C GLN A 126 0.65 -12.66 28.13
N VAL A 127 -0.21 -12.09 27.26
CA VAL A 127 -0.13 -12.25 25.80
C VAL A 127 0.84 -11.24 25.16
N GLY A 128 1.26 -10.20 25.89
CA GLY A 128 2.18 -9.18 25.39
C GLY A 128 1.53 -8.21 24.39
N VAL A 129 0.25 -7.89 24.56
CA VAL A 129 -0.49 -6.97 23.69
C VAL A 129 -1.21 -5.86 24.45
N SER A 130 -1.68 -4.83 23.74
CA SER A 130 -2.44 -3.75 24.37
C SER A 130 -3.80 -4.24 24.89
N ARG A 131 -4.35 -3.58 25.92
CA ARG A 131 -5.71 -3.84 26.41
C ARG A 131 -6.75 -3.68 25.30
N GLN A 132 -6.56 -2.71 24.42
CA GLN A 132 -7.44 -2.47 23.27
C GLN A 132 -7.47 -3.68 22.33
N THR A 133 -6.30 -4.28 22.05
CA THR A 133 -6.19 -5.50 21.24
C THR A 133 -6.97 -6.66 21.85
N VAL A 134 -6.95 -6.81 23.18
CA VAL A 134 -7.74 -7.83 23.88
C VAL A 134 -9.24 -7.56 23.71
N TYR A 135 -9.69 -6.31 23.88
CA TYR A 135 -11.09 -5.95 23.67
C TYR A 135 -11.56 -6.23 22.24
N ASP A 136 -10.76 -5.86 21.23
CA ASP A 136 -11.13 -6.05 19.83
C ASP A 136 -11.13 -7.53 19.45
N ASN A 137 -10.18 -8.33 19.93
CA ASN A 137 -10.18 -9.78 19.69
C ASN A 137 -11.35 -10.50 20.35
N ARG A 138 -11.75 -10.09 21.57
CA ARG A 138 -12.91 -10.69 22.26
C ARG A 138 -14.24 -10.43 21.54
N LYS A 139 -14.34 -9.35 20.76
CA LYS A 139 -15.53 -9.06 19.93
C LYS A 139 -15.62 -9.97 18.70
N LEU A 140 -14.49 -10.48 18.22
CA LEU A 140 -14.45 -11.40 17.09
C LEU A 140 -14.95 -12.78 17.54
N LYS A 141 -15.93 -13.31 16.80
CA LYS A 141 -16.51 -14.65 17.05
C LYS A 141 -15.64 -15.78 16.46
N GLN A 142 -14.79 -15.43 15.51
CA GLN A 142 -13.90 -16.35 14.81
C GLN A 142 -12.53 -15.71 14.62
N PRO A 143 -11.46 -16.51 14.42
CA PRO A 143 -10.13 -15.99 14.16
C PRO A 143 -10.14 -15.01 12.98
N PRO A 144 -9.28 -13.97 13.01
CA PRO A 144 -9.24 -12.97 11.96
C PRO A 144 -8.87 -13.63 10.62
N GLU A 145 -9.70 -13.44 9.59
CA GLU A 145 -9.45 -14.01 8.26
C GLU A 145 -8.19 -13.43 7.61
N ARG A 146 -7.53 -14.24 6.78
CA ARG A 146 -6.37 -13.79 6.01
C ARG A 146 -6.83 -12.81 4.93
N THR A 147 -6.71 -11.52 5.18
CA THR A 147 -6.89 -10.51 4.13
C THR A 147 -5.69 -10.54 3.19
N ARG A 148 -5.82 -11.23 2.05
CA ARG A 148 -4.94 -10.96 0.91
C ARG A 148 -5.33 -9.57 0.42
N ILE A 149 -4.42 -8.60 0.45
CA ILE A 149 -4.60 -7.37 -0.31
C ILE A 149 -4.50 -7.78 -1.78
N HIS A 150 -5.61 -8.22 -2.35
CA HIS A 150 -5.77 -8.18 -3.78
C HIS A 150 -5.78 -6.69 -4.10
N ARG A 151 -4.70 -6.19 -4.73
CA ARG A 151 -4.83 -5.01 -5.58
C ARG A 151 -5.72 -5.45 -6.74
N GLY A 152 -7.01 -5.60 -6.46
CA GLY A 152 -8.04 -5.75 -7.46
C GLY A 152 -7.92 -4.51 -8.31
N GLY A 153 -7.44 -4.68 -9.53
CA GLY A 153 -7.48 -3.64 -10.53
C GLY A 153 -8.94 -3.25 -10.67
N LYS A 154 -9.34 -2.12 -10.07
CA LYS A 154 -10.44 -1.37 -10.63
C LYS A 154 -9.98 -0.97 -12.02
N LYS A 155 -10.52 -1.66 -13.04
CA LYS A 155 -10.61 -1.10 -14.38
C LYS A 155 -11.43 0.18 -14.23
N VAL A 156 -10.79 1.33 -14.29
CA VAL A 156 -11.47 2.62 -14.48
C VAL A 156 -11.31 2.99 -15.95
N ILE A 157 -11.92 2.18 -16.80
CA ILE A 157 -12.61 2.70 -17.96
C ILE A 157 -14.07 2.33 -17.76
N ASP A 158 -14.81 3.23 -17.13
CA ASP A 158 -16.17 3.48 -17.59
C ASP A 158 -16.17 4.88 -18.19
N ALA A 159 -16.64 4.92 -19.43
CA ALA A 159 -16.86 6.10 -20.23
C ALA A 159 -18.05 6.88 -19.67
N ASP A 160 -18.09 8.17 -19.97
CA ASP A 160 -19.16 9.11 -19.66
C ASP A 160 -19.29 9.57 -18.20
N ILE A 161 -18.77 10.77 -17.92
CA ILE A 161 -19.59 11.93 -17.53
C ILE A 161 -18.90 13.17 -18.13
N ARG A 162 -19.42 13.62 -19.27
CA ARG A 162 -19.15 14.94 -19.84
C ARG A 162 -20.05 15.92 -19.09
N LEU A 163 -19.49 16.85 -18.33
CA LEU A 163 -20.22 18.06 -17.93
C LEU A 163 -19.74 19.24 -18.80
N PRO A 164 -20.66 20.02 -19.40
CA PRO A 164 -20.30 21.13 -20.27
C PRO A 164 -19.63 22.26 -19.47
N ARG A 165 -18.49 22.76 -19.96
CA ARG A 165 -17.93 24.04 -19.49
C ARG A 165 -18.77 25.17 -20.09
N ALA A 166 -19.28 26.05 -19.23
CA ALA A 166 -19.82 27.35 -19.63
C ALA A 166 -18.70 28.26 -20.18
N PRO A 167 -19.00 29.18 -21.11
CA PRO A 167 -18.02 30.09 -21.67
C PRO A 167 -17.60 31.14 -20.63
N VAL A 168 -16.32 31.50 -20.68
CA VAL A 168 -15.73 32.58 -19.89
C VAL A 168 -15.87 33.86 -20.72
N GLU A 169 -16.57 34.86 -20.18
CA GLU A 169 -16.41 36.27 -20.58
C GLU A 169 -15.24 36.91 -19.82
#